data_AF-A0A542QLY9-F1
#
_entry.id   AF-A0A542QLY9-F1
#
_cell.length_a   1.000
_cell.length_b   1.000
_cell.length_c   1.000
_cell.angle_alpha   90.00
_cell.angle_beta   90.00
_cell.angle_gamma   90.00
#
_symmetry.space_group_name_H-M   'P 1'
#
loop_
_entity.id
_entity.type
_entity.pdbx_description
1 polymer ?
#
loop_
_entity_poly.entity_id
_entity_poly.type
_entity_poly.pdbx_seq_one_letter_code
_entity_poly.pdbx_strand_id
1 'polypeptide(L)'
;MKSMVRALLALTLMPVLTLAACAGSDDHRPGAPGAAAQVGLEDPAKKDIAMQLVSSAENSSLDWKAQYKYIEDIDDGRGYTAGIIGFCSGTGDMLAVVEGYTRARPGNGLARFLPALRSVKGSDSHQGLGQPFADAWARAAVSDPAFRAAQDAERDRLYFTPAVRQAEDDGLGALGQFIYFDAYVMHGSVDSEGSVGFRTMREQAMRTAKPPASGGDEKAYLNAFLDARVDAIGREPSHTDTSRVETAQRVFVADDNFDLDPPLEWKVYGDSYRIDAE
;
A
#
# COMPACT_ATOMS: atom_id res chain seq x y z
N MET A 1 -13.78 -75.73 18.79
CA MET A 1 -14.11 -76.94 18.00
C MET A 1 -13.69 -76.70 16.55
N LYS A 2 -12.68 -77.46 16.09
CA LYS A 2 -12.41 -77.97 14.72
C LYS A 2 -12.94 -77.12 13.54
N SER A 3 -12.06 -76.52 12.73
CA SER A 3 -11.55 -77.08 11.44
C SER A 3 -12.14 -76.29 10.26
N MET A 4 -11.35 -75.44 9.59
CA MET A 4 -10.78 -75.64 8.24
C MET A 4 -11.79 -76.02 7.13
N VAL A 5 -11.89 -75.15 6.11
CA VAL A 5 -11.96 -75.56 4.69
C VAL A 5 -11.10 -74.60 3.86
N ARG A 6 -10.18 -75.21 3.08
CA ARG A 6 -9.28 -74.63 2.07
C ARG A 6 -9.92 -74.74 0.68
N ALA A 7 -9.58 -73.81 -0.21
CA ALA A 7 -9.31 -73.94 -1.66
C ALA A 7 -9.48 -72.54 -2.31
N LEU A 8 -8.70 -72.05 -3.27
CA LEU A 8 -7.88 -72.72 -4.27
C LEU A 8 -6.70 -71.81 -4.71
N LEU A 9 -5.64 -72.48 -5.14
CA LEU A 9 -4.32 -72.00 -5.59
C LEU A 9 -4.37 -71.39 -7.01
N ALA A 10 -3.55 -70.37 -7.27
CA ALA A 10 -2.91 -70.18 -8.57
C ALA A 10 -1.44 -69.80 -8.32
N LEU A 11 -0.55 -70.61 -8.87
CA LEU A 11 0.90 -70.68 -8.68
C LEU A 11 1.56 -70.49 -10.04
N THR A 12 2.67 -69.74 -10.12
CA THR A 12 3.92 -70.02 -10.90
C THR A 12 4.84 -68.78 -10.84
N LEU A 13 5.91 -68.77 -10.03
CA LEU A 13 7.32 -69.16 -10.31
C LEU A 13 7.98 -68.42 -11.51
N MET A 14 8.86 -67.45 -11.24
CA MET A 14 10.36 -67.48 -11.20
C MET A 14 10.97 -66.87 -12.49
N PRO A 15 12.21 -66.30 -12.54
CA PRO A 15 13.41 -66.63 -11.76
C PRO A 15 14.26 -65.45 -11.22
N VAL A 16 15.34 -65.79 -10.51
CA VAL A 16 16.44 -64.94 -10.00
C VAL A 16 17.70 -65.16 -10.88
N LEU A 17 18.66 -64.21 -10.82
CA LEU A 17 19.98 -64.05 -11.50
C LEU A 17 19.92 -63.11 -12.71
N THR A 18 20.80 -62.11 -12.92
CA THR A 18 22.19 -61.83 -12.45
C THR A 18 22.52 -60.36 -12.74
N LEU A 19 23.49 -59.80 -12.01
CA LEU A 19 24.06 -58.45 -12.21
C LEU A 19 24.59 -58.22 -13.63
N ALA A 20 24.36 -57.02 -14.15
CA ALA A 20 25.24 -56.34 -15.09
C ALA A 20 25.18 -54.83 -14.83
N ALA A 21 26.30 -54.27 -14.36
CA ALA A 21 26.55 -52.83 -14.39
C ALA A 21 26.94 -52.44 -15.82
N CYS A 22 26.37 -51.34 -16.33
CA CYS A 22 27.04 -50.35 -17.20
C CYS A 22 26.05 -49.24 -17.60
N ALA A 23 26.44 -48.00 -17.27
CA ALA A 23 26.18 -46.73 -17.95
C ALA A 23 24.74 -46.30 -18.30
N GLY A 24 24.34 -45.12 -17.80
CA GLY A 24 23.45 -44.24 -18.55
C GLY A 24 22.53 -43.35 -17.73
N SER A 25 22.83 -42.05 -17.77
CA SER A 25 21.92 -40.90 -17.58
C SER A 25 21.68 -40.45 -16.13
N ASP A 26 22.44 -39.43 -15.73
CA ASP A 26 22.01 -38.43 -14.75
C ASP A 26 20.67 -37.84 -15.21
N ASP A 27 19.58 -38.28 -14.60
CA ASP A 27 18.29 -37.58 -14.66
C ASP A 27 18.37 -36.33 -13.76
N HIS A 28 19.23 -35.39 -14.16
CA HIS A 28 19.17 -34.02 -13.67
C HIS A 28 17.95 -33.37 -14.31
N ARG A 29 16.77 -33.62 -13.74
CA ARG A 29 15.61 -32.76 -14.00
C ARG A 29 16.02 -31.36 -13.60
N PRO A 30 16.07 -30.38 -14.53
CA PRO A 30 16.18 -29.00 -14.10
C PRO A 30 14.92 -28.74 -13.26
N GLY A 31 15.12 -28.41 -11.99
CA GLY A 31 14.06 -27.84 -11.18
C GLY A 31 13.47 -26.69 -11.99
N ALA A 32 12.14 -26.63 -12.06
CA ALA A 32 11.45 -25.46 -12.56
C ALA A 32 12.14 -24.23 -11.95
N PRO A 33 12.49 -23.20 -12.73
CA PRO A 33 13.05 -21.99 -12.16
C PRO A 33 12.08 -21.57 -11.06
N GLY A 34 12.56 -21.53 -9.81
CA GLY A 34 11.78 -20.99 -8.72
C GLY A 34 11.32 -19.63 -9.19
N ALA A 35 10.00 -19.40 -9.22
CA ALA A 35 9.44 -18.10 -9.52
C ALA A 35 10.26 -17.10 -8.71
N ALA A 36 10.97 -16.20 -9.39
CA ALA A 36 11.64 -15.10 -8.71
C ALA A 36 10.58 -14.50 -7.79
N ALA A 37 10.90 -14.35 -6.50
CA ALA A 37 9.96 -13.77 -5.55
C ALA A 37 9.50 -12.44 -6.16
N GLN A 38 8.20 -12.34 -6.42
CA GLN A 38 7.60 -11.18 -7.06
C GLN A 38 7.98 -9.96 -6.23
N VAL A 39 8.60 -8.96 -6.86
CA VAL A 39 9.17 -7.82 -6.14
C VAL A 39 8.01 -6.93 -5.70
N GLY A 40 7.70 -6.97 -4.40
CA GLY A 40 6.62 -6.18 -3.80
C GLY A 40 6.96 -4.70 -3.67
N LEU A 41 5.99 -3.94 -3.15
CA LEU A 41 6.08 -2.50 -2.98
C LEU A 41 7.18 -2.07 -1.99
N GLU A 42 7.64 -2.97 -1.10
CA GLU A 42 8.77 -2.70 -0.19
C GLU A 42 10.11 -2.49 -0.93
N ASP A 43 10.23 -2.95 -2.17
CA ASP A 43 11.39 -2.64 -3.00
C ASP A 43 11.54 -1.12 -3.18
N PRO A 44 12.76 -0.55 -3.03
CA PRO A 44 12.95 0.89 -3.11
C PRO A 44 12.47 1.54 -4.42
N ALA A 45 12.60 0.86 -5.56
CA ALA A 45 12.15 1.40 -6.84
C ALA A 45 10.61 1.36 -6.93
N LYS A 46 9.99 0.25 -6.50
CA LYS A 46 8.52 0.14 -6.43
C LYS A 46 7.91 1.12 -5.44
N LYS A 47 8.57 1.34 -4.30
CA LYS A 47 8.15 2.33 -3.31
C LYS A 47 8.25 3.76 -3.87
N ASP A 48 9.31 4.09 -4.61
CA ASP A 48 9.42 5.40 -5.24
C ASP A 48 8.32 5.61 -6.30
N ILE A 49 8.02 4.61 -7.13
CA ILE A 49 6.87 4.62 -8.05
C ILE A 49 5.55 4.85 -7.30
N ALA A 50 5.32 4.13 -6.20
CA ALA A 50 4.13 4.29 -5.38
C ALA A 50 3.99 5.73 -4.84
N MET A 51 5.08 6.34 -4.39
CA MET A 51 5.09 7.72 -3.92
C MET A 51 4.82 8.72 -5.05
N GLN A 52 5.34 8.49 -6.25
CA GLN A 52 5.04 9.32 -7.42
C GLN A 52 3.57 9.23 -7.83
N LEU A 53 2.99 8.02 -7.80
CA LEU A 53 1.56 7.80 -8.08
C LEU A 53 0.67 8.53 -7.07
N VAL A 54 0.93 8.38 -5.76
CA VAL A 54 0.20 9.12 -4.71
C VAL A 54 0.34 10.63 -4.92
N SER A 55 1.57 11.12 -5.11
CA SER A 55 1.84 12.56 -5.31
C SER A 55 1.15 13.13 -6.55
N SER A 56 0.93 12.34 -7.61
CA SER A 56 0.16 12.79 -8.76
C SER A 56 -1.30 13.09 -8.41
N ALA A 57 -1.89 12.35 -7.46
CA ALA A 57 -3.26 12.56 -7.01
C ALA A 57 -3.38 13.59 -5.86
N GLU A 58 -2.38 13.68 -4.99
CA GLU A 58 -2.41 14.62 -3.87
C GLU A 58 -1.91 16.02 -4.28
N ASN A 59 -1.01 16.11 -5.27
CA ASN A 59 -0.25 17.32 -5.55
C ASN A 59 -0.04 17.61 -7.05
N SER A 60 -0.70 16.87 -7.94
CA SER A 60 -0.57 17.02 -9.40
C SER A 60 0.88 17.00 -9.92
N SER A 61 1.78 16.28 -9.23
CA SER A 61 3.21 16.24 -9.54
C SER A 61 3.83 14.88 -9.22
N LEU A 62 4.81 14.45 -10.02
CA LEU A 62 5.63 13.26 -9.71
C LEU A 62 6.77 13.57 -8.73
N ASP A 63 7.14 14.85 -8.53
CA ASP A 63 8.17 15.23 -7.55
C ASP A 63 7.60 15.20 -6.12
N TRP A 64 7.37 13.98 -5.62
CA TRP A 64 6.82 13.74 -4.29
C TRP A 64 7.75 14.29 -3.19
N LYS A 65 9.06 14.38 -3.45
CA LYS A 65 10.04 14.92 -2.49
C LYS A 65 9.92 16.44 -2.35
N ALA A 66 9.36 17.15 -3.32
CA ALA A 66 9.03 18.57 -3.13
C ALA A 66 7.96 18.78 -2.04
N GLN A 67 7.18 17.75 -1.70
CA GLN A 67 6.04 17.86 -0.79
C GLN A 67 6.42 17.78 0.69
N TYR A 68 7.67 17.44 1.04
CA TYR A 68 8.11 17.49 2.45
C TYR A 68 7.81 18.85 3.12
N LYS A 69 7.90 19.95 2.36
CA LYS A 69 7.66 21.32 2.85
C LYS A 69 6.22 21.79 2.69
N TYR A 70 5.38 21.05 1.96
CA TYR A 70 3.99 21.42 1.72
C TYR A 70 3.26 21.55 3.05
N ILE A 71 2.47 22.62 3.19
CA ILE A 71 1.58 22.87 4.31
C ILE A 71 0.55 23.93 3.90
N GLU A 72 -0.73 23.59 4.00
CA GLU A 72 -1.85 24.43 3.65
C GLU A 72 -3.09 23.95 4.40
N ASP A 73 -4.02 24.85 4.72
CA ASP A 73 -5.38 24.42 5.05
C ASP A 73 -6.19 24.51 3.76
N ILE A 74 -6.69 23.37 3.31
CA ILE A 74 -7.43 23.24 2.06
C ILE A 74 -8.95 23.34 2.27
N ASP A 75 -9.38 23.84 3.43
CA ASP A 75 -10.77 24.06 3.82
C ASP A 75 -11.63 22.76 3.79
N ASP A 76 -11.01 21.61 4.06
CA ASP A 76 -11.67 20.29 4.07
C ASP A 76 -12.13 19.84 5.48
N GLY A 77 -11.95 20.70 6.48
CA GLY A 77 -12.31 20.43 7.88
C GLY A 77 -11.25 19.63 8.66
N ARG A 78 -10.06 19.38 8.09
CA ARG A 78 -8.95 18.68 8.76
C ARG A 78 -7.89 19.63 9.33
N GLY A 79 -8.05 20.94 9.12
CA GLY A 79 -7.09 21.98 9.46
C GLY A 79 -5.91 21.99 8.49
N TYR A 80 -4.70 22.26 8.98
CA TYR A 80 -3.51 22.16 8.12
C TYR A 80 -3.30 20.72 7.63
N THR A 81 -3.13 20.57 6.33
CA THR A 81 -2.65 19.39 5.59
C THR A 81 -1.23 19.63 5.12
N ALA A 82 -0.29 18.72 5.40
CA ALA A 82 1.13 18.96 5.19
C ALA A 82 1.95 17.70 4.86
N GLY A 83 3.10 17.89 4.21
CA GLY A 83 4.08 16.84 3.99
C GLY A 83 3.72 15.86 2.86
N ILE A 84 4.50 14.79 2.77
CA ILE A 84 4.54 13.85 1.62
C ILE A 84 3.29 13.00 1.39
N ILE A 85 2.35 12.98 2.34
CA ILE A 85 1.07 12.23 2.23
C ILE A 85 -0.10 13.00 2.86
N GLY A 86 0.03 14.32 3.08
CA GLY A 86 -1.06 15.13 3.63
C GLY A 86 -1.38 14.85 5.11
N PHE A 87 -0.38 14.84 5.99
CA PHE A 87 -0.59 14.79 7.44
C PHE A 87 -1.44 15.98 7.90
N CYS A 88 -2.48 15.75 8.69
CA CYS A 88 -3.43 16.75 9.12
C CYS A 88 -3.31 17.10 10.62
N SER A 89 -3.45 18.38 10.96
CA SER A 89 -3.46 18.82 12.36
C SER A 89 -4.66 18.26 13.14
N GLY A 90 -5.81 18.11 12.46
CA GLY A 90 -7.05 17.60 13.06
C GLY A 90 -7.08 16.09 13.28
N THR A 91 -6.44 15.29 12.43
CA THR A 91 -6.46 13.81 12.53
C THR A 91 -5.43 13.26 13.52
N GLY A 92 -4.39 14.05 13.81
CA GLY A 92 -3.37 13.77 14.81
C GLY A 92 -2.13 13.03 14.28
N ASP A 93 -2.08 12.69 13.00
CA ASP A 93 -0.88 12.17 12.33
C ASP A 93 0.21 13.26 12.20
N MET A 94 -0.15 14.52 11.95
CA MET A 94 0.79 15.65 11.97
C MET A 94 1.42 15.84 13.35
N LEU A 95 0.63 15.69 14.41
CA LEU A 95 1.15 15.69 15.77
C LEU A 95 2.17 14.56 15.96
N ALA A 96 1.89 13.35 15.47
CA ALA A 96 2.79 12.22 15.57
C ALA A 96 4.11 12.44 14.80
N VAL A 97 4.08 13.07 13.62
CA VAL A 97 5.28 13.50 12.88
C VAL A 97 6.12 14.44 13.74
N VAL A 98 5.53 15.50 14.31
CA VAL A 98 6.28 16.48 15.11
C VAL A 98 6.81 15.87 16.41
N GLU A 99 6.07 14.95 17.03
CA GLU A 99 6.54 14.18 18.20
C GLU A 99 7.72 13.26 17.84
N GLY A 100 7.63 12.55 16.72
CA GLY A 100 8.72 11.71 16.19
C GLY A 100 9.97 12.52 15.90
N TYR A 101 9.82 13.65 15.20
CA TYR A 101 10.91 14.58 14.93
C TYR A 101 11.53 15.13 16.22
N THR A 102 10.70 15.51 17.21
CA THR A 102 11.19 16.02 18.50
C THR A 102 11.91 14.97 19.33
N ARG A 103 11.54 13.70 19.19
CA ARG A 103 12.27 12.60 19.84
C ARG A 103 13.65 12.39 19.22
N ALA A 104 13.75 12.48 17.89
CA ALA A 104 15.01 12.34 17.17
C ALA A 104 15.92 13.58 17.32
N ARG A 105 15.32 14.78 17.43
CA ARG A 105 16.00 16.07 17.51
C ARG A 105 15.34 16.94 18.60
N PRO A 106 15.69 16.73 19.88
CA PRO A 106 15.17 17.56 20.97
C PRO A 106 15.47 19.04 20.75
N GLY A 107 14.50 19.91 21.01
CA GLY A 107 14.65 21.37 20.87
C GLY A 107 14.59 21.90 19.44
N ASN A 108 14.17 21.09 18.45
CA ASN A 108 13.93 21.56 17.09
C ASN A 108 12.85 22.67 17.03
N GLY A 109 12.82 23.42 15.92
CA GLY A 109 11.93 24.58 15.75
C GLY A 109 10.42 24.28 15.78
N LEU A 110 10.01 23.01 15.57
CA LEU A 110 8.62 22.58 15.64
C LEU A 110 8.18 22.16 17.05
N ALA A 111 9.11 21.82 17.94
CA ALA A 111 8.80 21.33 19.29
C ALA A 111 7.93 22.30 20.11
N ARG A 112 8.08 23.61 19.90
CA ARG A 112 7.28 24.65 20.57
C ARG A 112 5.79 24.61 20.23
N PHE A 113 5.41 23.98 19.12
CA PHE A 113 4.01 23.88 18.66
C PHE A 113 3.30 22.62 19.15
N LEU A 114 4.01 21.69 19.81
CA LEU A 114 3.40 20.45 20.33
C LEU A 114 2.19 20.69 21.27
N PRO A 115 2.19 21.69 22.18
CA PRO A 115 0.99 21.97 22.97
C PRO A 115 -0.21 22.41 22.11
N ALA A 116 0.02 23.24 21.09
CA ALA A 116 -1.03 23.69 20.17
C ALA A 116 -1.56 22.51 19.33
N LEU A 117 -0.68 21.70 18.73
CA LEU A 117 -1.05 20.51 17.97
C LEU A 117 -1.92 19.53 18.79
N ARG A 118 -1.61 19.33 20.07
CA ARG A 118 -2.44 18.52 20.97
C ARG A 118 -3.81 19.14 21.25
N SER A 119 -3.87 20.46 21.32
CA SER A 119 -5.12 21.19 21.60
C SER A 119 -6.07 21.22 20.40
N VAL A 120 -5.55 21.27 19.17
CA VAL A 120 -6.37 21.39 17.95
C VAL A 120 -6.74 20.03 17.34
N LYS A 121 -6.08 18.95 17.76
CA LYS A 121 -6.43 17.58 17.36
C LYS A 121 -7.93 17.32 17.58
N GLY A 122 -8.61 16.83 16.55
CA GLY A 122 -10.06 16.62 16.50
C GLY A 122 -10.85 17.83 15.99
N SER A 123 -10.17 18.86 15.48
CA SER A 123 -10.79 20.05 14.87
C SER A 123 -9.95 20.58 13.70
N ASP A 124 -10.49 21.54 12.97
CA ASP A 124 -9.82 22.34 11.94
C ASP A 124 -9.13 23.60 12.51
N SER A 125 -9.02 23.74 13.83
CA SER A 125 -8.53 24.96 14.46
C SER A 125 -7.04 25.23 14.19
N HIS A 126 -6.70 26.50 13.92
CA HIS A 126 -5.32 26.98 13.81
C HIS A 126 -4.77 27.62 15.08
N GLN A 127 -5.48 27.53 16.21
CA GLN A 127 -5.12 28.22 17.44
C GLN A 127 -3.72 27.81 17.94
N GLY A 128 -2.79 28.79 17.99
CA GLY A 128 -1.41 28.56 18.44
C GLY A 128 -0.46 28.00 17.38
N LEU A 129 -0.93 27.80 16.14
CA LEU A 129 -0.11 27.37 15.00
C LEU A 129 0.18 28.56 14.06
N GLY A 130 -0.76 28.86 13.16
CA GLY A 130 -0.71 29.95 12.18
C GLY A 130 0.53 29.96 11.27
N GLN A 131 0.79 31.11 10.65
CA GLN A 131 1.97 31.34 9.81
C GLN A 131 3.30 30.93 10.47
N PRO A 132 3.54 31.19 11.78
CA PRO A 132 4.77 30.76 12.44
C PRO A 132 5.00 29.24 12.42
N PHE A 133 3.93 28.44 12.45
CA PHE A 133 3.99 26.99 12.32
C PHE A 133 4.29 26.57 10.88
N ALA A 134 3.53 27.10 9.90
CA ALA A 134 3.75 26.84 8.47
C ALA A 134 5.20 27.15 8.04
N ASP A 135 5.72 28.31 8.45
CA ASP A 135 7.10 28.68 8.16
C ASP A 135 8.13 27.75 8.84
N ALA A 136 7.86 27.32 10.07
CA ALA A 136 8.74 26.40 10.80
C ALA A 136 8.74 25.01 10.17
N TRP A 137 7.58 24.55 9.67
CA TRP A 137 7.43 23.31 8.94
C TRP A 137 8.26 23.33 7.67
N ALA A 138 8.05 24.33 6.82
CA ALA A 138 8.78 24.47 5.57
C ALA A 138 10.30 24.60 5.79
N ARG A 139 10.73 25.38 6.79
CA ARG A 139 12.15 25.50 7.15
C ARG A 139 12.74 24.16 7.60
N ALA A 140 12.05 23.42 8.48
CA ALA A 140 12.52 22.11 8.94
C ALA A 140 12.63 21.12 7.77
N ALA A 141 11.65 21.12 6.86
CA ALA A 141 11.62 20.25 5.69
C ALA A 141 12.77 20.48 4.72
N VAL A 142 13.19 21.74 4.56
CA VAL A 142 14.34 22.10 3.72
C VAL A 142 15.66 21.78 4.44
N SER A 143 15.80 22.20 5.70
CA SER A 143 17.10 22.25 6.37
C SER A 143 17.49 20.99 7.15
N ASP A 144 16.54 20.15 7.58
CA ASP A 144 16.83 19.03 8.49
C ASP A 144 16.38 17.67 7.92
N PRO A 145 17.32 16.78 7.55
CA PRO A 145 16.99 15.43 7.09
C PRO A 145 16.25 14.60 8.15
N ALA A 146 16.41 14.89 9.45
CA ALA A 146 15.69 14.18 10.50
C ALA A 146 14.19 14.49 10.50
N PHE A 147 13.78 15.67 10.00
CA PHE A 147 12.36 15.97 9.83
C PHE A 147 11.75 15.20 8.66
N ARG A 148 12.48 15.11 7.54
CA ARG A 148 12.07 14.28 6.39
C ARG A 148 11.98 12.80 6.79
N ALA A 149 12.96 12.29 7.53
CA ALA A 149 12.92 10.93 8.07
C ALA A 149 11.76 10.70 9.05
N ALA A 150 11.34 11.71 9.81
CA ALA A 150 10.16 11.61 10.67
C ALA A 150 8.85 11.52 9.87
N GLN A 151 8.74 12.26 8.75
CA GLN A 151 7.62 12.12 7.81
C GLN A 151 7.62 10.72 7.15
N ASP A 152 8.77 10.25 6.66
CA ASP A 152 8.91 8.90 6.11
C ASP A 152 8.50 7.82 7.10
N ALA A 153 8.96 7.93 8.35
CA ALA A 153 8.66 6.96 9.40
C ALA A 153 7.17 6.94 9.74
N GLU A 154 6.49 8.09 9.77
CA GLU A 154 5.06 8.14 10.08
C GLU A 154 4.20 7.66 8.91
N ARG A 155 4.55 8.00 7.66
CA ARG A 155 3.97 7.37 6.46
C ARG A 155 4.07 5.85 6.57
N ASP A 156 5.27 5.36 6.88
CA ASP A 156 5.54 3.93 6.93
C ASP A 156 4.76 3.24 8.03
N ARG A 157 4.69 3.85 9.21
CA ARG A 157 4.04 3.28 10.39
C ARG A 157 2.53 3.19 10.27
N LEU A 158 1.87 4.23 9.76
CA LEU A 158 0.41 4.33 9.75
C LEU A 158 -0.24 3.88 8.44
N TYR A 159 0.46 4.01 7.32
CA TYR A 159 -0.14 3.85 5.99
C TYR A 159 0.53 2.72 5.22
N PHE A 160 1.82 2.88 4.89
CA PHE A 160 2.49 1.99 3.95
C PHE A 160 2.66 0.58 4.48
N THR A 161 3.32 0.40 5.64
CA THR A 161 3.59 -0.93 6.21
C THR A 161 2.31 -1.73 6.49
N PRO A 162 1.25 -1.18 7.15
CA PRO A 162 0.04 -1.95 7.36
C PRO A 162 -0.69 -2.28 6.05
N ALA A 163 -0.71 -1.38 5.06
CA ALA A 163 -1.33 -1.64 3.77
C ALA A 163 -0.62 -2.75 2.99
N VAL A 164 0.71 -2.67 2.90
CA VAL A 164 1.54 -3.68 2.20
C VAL A 164 1.39 -5.04 2.86
N ARG A 165 1.51 -5.13 4.19
CA ARG A 165 1.32 -6.40 4.92
C ARG A 165 -0.07 -6.98 4.71
N GLN A 166 -1.11 -6.16 4.74
CA GLN A 166 -2.46 -6.65 4.52
C GLN A 166 -2.67 -7.15 3.09
N ALA A 167 -2.06 -6.50 2.10
CA ALA A 167 -2.08 -6.95 0.71
C ALA A 167 -1.28 -8.25 0.51
N GLU A 168 -0.14 -8.41 1.19
CA GLU A 168 0.64 -9.66 1.21
C GLU A 168 -0.17 -10.81 1.83
N ASP A 169 -0.86 -10.55 2.95
CA ASP A 169 -1.75 -11.53 3.60
C ASP A 169 -2.91 -11.95 2.68
N ASP A 170 -3.34 -11.06 1.78
CA ASP A 170 -4.34 -11.33 0.74
C ASP A 170 -3.75 -11.94 -0.55
N GLY A 171 -2.42 -12.07 -0.62
CA GLY A 171 -1.70 -12.66 -1.76
C GLY A 171 -1.67 -11.75 -2.99
N LEU A 172 -1.66 -10.44 -2.81
CA LEU A 172 -1.65 -9.45 -3.89
C LEU A 172 -0.23 -9.08 -4.32
N GLY A 173 -0.05 -8.85 -5.63
CA GLY A 173 1.16 -8.29 -6.22
C GLY A 173 1.37 -6.81 -5.87
N ALA A 174 2.44 -6.21 -6.42
CA ALA A 174 2.81 -4.82 -6.13
C ALA A 174 1.70 -3.82 -6.49
N LEU A 175 0.92 -4.05 -7.55
CA LEU A 175 -0.23 -3.21 -7.89
C LEU A 175 -1.31 -3.27 -6.80
N GLY A 176 -1.66 -4.46 -6.30
CA GLY A 176 -2.64 -4.58 -5.22
C GLY A 176 -2.15 -3.97 -3.91
N GLN A 177 -0.86 -4.10 -3.61
CA GLN A 177 -0.20 -3.42 -2.49
C GLN A 177 -0.29 -1.90 -2.64
N PHE A 178 -0.06 -1.36 -3.85
CA PHE A 178 -0.21 0.07 -4.13
C PHE A 178 -1.67 0.53 -3.96
N ILE A 179 -2.63 -0.21 -4.50
CA ILE A 179 -4.07 0.10 -4.36
C ILE A 179 -4.47 0.17 -2.88
N TYR A 180 -3.98 -0.77 -2.05
CA TYR A 180 -4.20 -0.73 -0.61
C TYR A 180 -3.53 0.48 0.04
N PHE A 181 -2.27 0.76 -0.29
CA PHE A 181 -1.54 1.89 0.26
C PHE A 181 -2.25 3.23 -0.05
N ASP A 182 -2.67 3.43 -1.29
CA ASP A 182 -3.38 4.62 -1.72
C ASP A 182 -4.75 4.77 -1.02
N ALA A 183 -5.44 3.65 -0.77
CA ALA A 183 -6.67 3.64 0.01
C ALA A 183 -6.44 3.98 1.49
N TYR A 184 -5.35 3.51 2.09
CA TYR A 184 -4.95 3.91 3.44
C TYR A 184 -4.67 5.42 3.53
N VAL A 185 -3.96 5.98 2.54
CA VAL A 185 -3.63 7.41 2.49
C VAL A 185 -4.92 8.25 2.48
N MET A 186 -5.87 7.91 1.60
CA MET A 186 -7.08 8.72 1.43
C MET A 186 -8.13 8.50 2.53
N HIS A 187 -8.35 7.24 2.93
CA HIS A 187 -9.50 6.87 3.78
C HIS A 187 -9.12 6.46 5.20
N GLY A 188 -7.82 6.30 5.49
CA GLY A 188 -7.36 5.70 6.73
C GLY A 188 -7.78 4.23 6.89
N SER A 189 -7.40 3.64 8.02
CA SER A 189 -7.57 2.20 8.27
C SER A 189 -8.99 1.79 8.68
N VAL A 190 -9.77 2.71 9.26
CA VAL A 190 -11.09 2.48 9.84
C VAL A 190 -12.03 3.62 9.48
N ASP A 191 -13.33 3.37 9.52
CA ASP A 191 -14.35 4.38 9.27
C ASP A 191 -14.20 5.57 10.24
N SER A 192 -14.44 6.76 9.72
CA SER A 192 -14.59 7.99 10.50
C SER A 192 -15.93 8.64 10.19
N GLU A 193 -16.30 9.68 10.94
CA GLU A 193 -17.55 10.37 10.68
C GLU A 193 -17.62 10.87 9.23
N GLY A 194 -18.65 10.42 8.50
CA GLY A 194 -18.86 10.77 7.09
C GLY A 194 -17.98 10.06 6.07
N SER A 195 -17.06 9.17 6.47
CA SER A 195 -16.11 8.50 5.56
C SER A 195 -16.07 6.98 5.78
N VAL A 196 -15.78 6.23 4.73
CA VAL A 196 -15.64 4.77 4.76
C VAL A 196 -14.15 4.42 4.70
N GLY A 197 -13.65 3.74 5.74
CA GLY A 197 -12.24 3.39 5.86
C GLY A 197 -11.87 2.09 5.14
N PHE A 198 -10.55 1.84 5.07
CA PHE A 198 -9.99 0.68 4.38
C PHE A 198 -10.61 -0.66 4.77
N ARG A 199 -10.80 -0.91 6.08
CA ARG A 199 -11.35 -2.19 6.56
C ARG A 199 -12.71 -2.49 5.95
N THR A 200 -13.59 -1.50 5.89
CA THR A 200 -14.94 -1.66 5.35
C THR A 200 -14.92 -1.90 3.83
N MET A 201 -14.07 -1.18 3.09
CA MET A 201 -13.88 -1.41 1.65
C MET A 201 -13.38 -2.83 1.36
N ARG A 202 -12.37 -3.28 2.12
CA ARG A 202 -11.83 -4.65 2.01
C ARG A 202 -12.88 -5.71 2.30
N GLU A 203 -13.66 -5.54 3.36
CA GLU A 203 -14.75 -6.47 3.70
C GLU A 203 -15.82 -6.53 2.61
N GLN A 204 -16.16 -5.40 1.99
CA GLN A 204 -17.11 -5.36 0.86
C GLN A 204 -16.54 -6.09 -0.36
N ALA A 205 -15.29 -5.83 -0.72
CA ALA A 205 -14.61 -6.52 -1.82
C ALA A 205 -14.62 -8.04 -1.63
N MET A 206 -14.30 -8.52 -0.43
CA MET A 206 -14.26 -9.95 -0.10
C MET A 206 -15.62 -10.65 -0.15
N ARG A 207 -16.74 -9.92 -0.06
CA ARG A 207 -18.09 -10.48 -0.27
C ARG A 207 -18.39 -10.71 -1.75
N THR A 208 -17.72 -9.96 -2.64
CA THR A 208 -17.92 -10.00 -4.09
C THR A 208 -16.93 -10.96 -4.76
N ALA A 209 -15.65 -10.90 -4.40
CA ALA A 209 -14.59 -11.73 -4.95
C ALA A 209 -13.62 -12.17 -3.85
N LYS A 210 -13.13 -13.41 -3.92
CA LYS A 210 -12.12 -13.90 -2.99
C LYS A 210 -10.75 -13.31 -3.35
N PRO A 211 -9.91 -12.95 -2.36
CA PRO A 211 -8.52 -12.59 -2.65
C PRO A 211 -7.70 -13.82 -3.06
N PRO A 212 -6.54 -13.64 -3.73
CA PRO A 212 -5.66 -14.73 -4.14
C PRO A 212 -5.27 -15.71 -3.03
N ALA A 213 -4.99 -15.23 -1.82
CA ALA A 213 -4.67 -16.08 -0.66
C ALA A 213 -5.82 -17.04 -0.27
N SER A 214 -7.05 -16.75 -0.71
CA SER A 214 -8.24 -17.60 -0.54
C SER A 214 -8.65 -18.32 -1.84
N GLY A 215 -7.74 -18.40 -2.82
CA GLY A 215 -7.93 -19.08 -4.09
C GLY A 215 -8.79 -18.32 -5.11
N GLY A 216 -8.93 -17.01 -4.96
CA GLY A 216 -9.60 -16.16 -5.95
C GLY A 216 -8.68 -15.62 -7.03
N ASP A 217 -9.27 -14.99 -8.04
CA ASP A 217 -8.57 -14.30 -9.11
C ASP A 217 -8.19 -12.88 -8.69
N GLU A 218 -6.93 -12.48 -8.87
CA GLU A 218 -6.44 -11.16 -8.43
C GLU A 218 -7.15 -10.01 -9.16
N LYS A 219 -7.35 -10.12 -10.48
CA LYS A 219 -8.04 -9.10 -11.28
C LYS A 219 -9.47 -8.89 -10.80
N ALA A 220 -10.20 -9.98 -10.57
CA ALA A 220 -11.57 -9.93 -10.06
C ALA A 220 -11.62 -9.33 -8.64
N TYR A 221 -10.69 -9.70 -7.78
CA TYR A 221 -10.59 -9.15 -6.44
C TYR A 221 -10.28 -7.64 -6.43
N LEU A 222 -9.27 -7.22 -7.19
CA LEU A 222 -8.88 -5.81 -7.28
C LEU A 222 -9.99 -4.97 -7.89
N ASN A 223 -10.70 -5.44 -8.92
CA ASN A 223 -11.87 -4.72 -9.43
C ASN A 223 -12.98 -4.58 -8.37
N ALA A 224 -13.28 -5.65 -7.62
CA ALA A 224 -14.26 -5.57 -6.52
C ALA A 224 -13.83 -4.58 -5.42
N PHE A 225 -12.53 -4.50 -5.13
CA PHE A 225 -12.00 -3.52 -4.18
C PHE A 225 -12.07 -2.10 -4.72
N LEU A 226 -11.70 -1.87 -5.99
CA LEU A 226 -11.78 -0.56 -6.64
C LEU A 226 -13.23 -0.07 -6.75
N ASP A 227 -14.20 -0.96 -6.98
CA ASP A 227 -15.62 -0.61 -6.96
C ASP A 227 -16.08 -0.16 -5.57
N ALA A 228 -15.73 -0.90 -4.51
CA ALA A 228 -16.00 -0.50 -3.13
C ALA A 228 -15.32 0.83 -2.78
N ARG A 229 -14.13 1.08 -3.33
CA ARG A 229 -13.39 2.33 -3.13
C ARG A 229 -14.03 3.51 -3.85
N VAL A 230 -14.48 3.35 -5.08
CA VAL A 230 -15.21 4.38 -5.83
C VAL A 230 -16.50 4.77 -5.09
N ASP A 231 -17.22 3.78 -4.57
CA ASP A 231 -18.39 4.01 -3.72
C ASP A 231 -18.05 4.76 -2.42
N ALA A 232 -16.88 4.49 -1.82
CA ALA A 232 -16.39 5.20 -0.64
C ALA A 232 -16.05 6.66 -0.96
N ILE A 233 -15.31 6.91 -2.04
CA ILE A 233 -14.97 8.27 -2.51
C ILE A 233 -16.24 9.08 -2.79
N GLY A 234 -17.26 8.48 -3.40
CA GLY A 234 -18.53 9.16 -3.65
C GLY A 234 -19.29 9.59 -2.39
N ARG A 235 -18.90 9.10 -1.20
CA ARG A 235 -19.48 9.47 0.09
C ARG A 235 -18.63 10.47 0.87
N GLU A 236 -17.38 10.71 0.45
CA GLU A 236 -16.48 11.65 1.12
C GLU A 236 -17.02 13.08 1.00
N PRO A 237 -17.12 13.82 2.12
CA PRO A 237 -17.57 15.21 2.10
C PRO A 237 -16.62 16.15 1.33
N SER A 238 -15.32 15.84 1.32
CA SER A 238 -14.26 16.72 0.84
C SER A 238 -13.80 16.45 -0.59
N HIS A 239 -14.03 15.25 -1.14
CA HIS A 239 -13.49 14.87 -2.44
C HIS A 239 -14.27 13.74 -3.10
N THR A 240 -14.86 13.98 -4.27
CA THR A 240 -15.68 12.99 -4.99
C THR A 240 -15.12 12.59 -6.35
N ASP A 241 -14.00 13.18 -6.77
CA ASP A 241 -13.32 12.79 -8.02
C ASP A 241 -12.66 11.41 -7.84
N THR A 242 -12.90 10.53 -8.80
CA THR A 242 -12.46 9.12 -8.74
C THR A 242 -11.37 8.82 -9.76
N SER A 243 -10.78 9.82 -10.43
CA SER A 243 -9.78 9.64 -11.48
C SER A 243 -8.52 8.89 -11.00
N ARG A 244 -8.12 9.06 -9.73
CA ARG A 244 -7.04 8.26 -9.10
C ARG A 244 -7.31 6.75 -9.13
N VAL A 245 -8.59 6.36 -9.21
CA VAL A 245 -9.02 4.97 -9.41
C VAL A 245 -9.29 4.72 -10.90
N GLU A 246 -10.25 5.42 -11.47
CA GLU A 246 -10.83 5.10 -12.79
C GLU A 246 -9.87 5.30 -13.96
N THR A 247 -8.99 6.31 -13.90
CA THR A 247 -8.05 6.62 -14.97
C THR A 247 -6.59 6.36 -14.59
N ALA A 248 -6.35 5.63 -13.50
CA ALA A 248 -5.03 5.18 -13.07
C ALA A 248 -5.04 3.73 -12.60
N GLN A 249 -5.46 3.44 -11.37
CA GLN A 249 -5.41 2.08 -10.81
C GLN A 249 -6.17 1.06 -11.65
N ARG A 250 -7.37 1.42 -12.12
CA ARG A 250 -8.20 0.53 -12.95
C ARG A 250 -7.58 0.30 -14.32
N VAL A 251 -6.79 1.25 -14.85
CA VAL A 251 -6.01 1.08 -16.08
C VAL A 251 -4.94 0.00 -15.87
N PHE A 252 -4.16 0.09 -14.79
CA PHE A 252 -3.12 -0.90 -14.50
C PHE A 252 -3.69 -2.30 -14.25
N VAL A 253 -4.86 -2.40 -13.61
CA VAL A 253 -5.58 -3.68 -13.44
C VAL A 253 -6.07 -4.19 -14.79
N ALA A 254 -6.60 -3.33 -15.66
CA ALA A 254 -7.06 -3.73 -16.99
C ALA A 254 -5.92 -4.28 -17.85
N ASP A 255 -4.72 -3.71 -17.72
CA ASP A 255 -3.49 -4.09 -18.42
C ASP A 255 -2.79 -5.33 -17.83
N ASP A 256 -3.34 -5.94 -16.77
CA ASP A 256 -2.74 -7.08 -16.07
C ASP A 256 -1.33 -6.79 -15.51
N ASN A 257 -1.04 -5.52 -15.21
CA ASN A 257 0.26 -5.07 -14.68
C ASN A 257 0.32 -5.23 -13.15
N PHE A 258 0.13 -6.46 -12.66
CA PHE A 258 0.09 -6.75 -11.21
C PHE A 258 1.42 -6.51 -10.51
N ASP A 259 2.52 -6.48 -11.26
CA ASP A 259 3.85 -6.13 -10.79
C ASP A 259 4.10 -4.64 -10.69
N LEU A 260 3.20 -3.78 -11.20
CA LEU A 260 3.38 -2.32 -11.25
C LEU A 260 4.71 -1.95 -11.96
N ASP A 261 4.99 -2.61 -13.08
CA ASP A 261 6.19 -2.39 -13.88
C ASP A 261 6.02 -1.20 -14.84
N PRO A 262 7.00 -0.29 -14.94
CA PRO A 262 7.04 0.69 -16.01
C PRO A 262 7.16 0.05 -17.41
N PRO A 263 6.70 0.73 -18.48
CA PRO A 263 6.15 2.07 -18.45
C PRO A 263 4.74 2.12 -17.84
N LEU A 264 4.49 3.12 -17.00
CA LEU A 264 3.17 3.42 -16.44
C LEU A 264 2.66 4.71 -17.07
N GLU A 265 1.43 4.69 -17.57
CA GLU A 265 0.72 5.86 -18.08
C GLU A 265 -0.65 5.97 -17.42
N TRP A 266 -0.99 7.15 -16.93
CA TRP A 266 -2.27 7.35 -16.27
C TRP A 266 -2.72 8.81 -16.33
N LYS A 267 -3.95 9.06 -15.87
CA LYS A 267 -4.47 10.41 -15.67
C LYS A 267 -5.09 10.57 -14.30
N VAL A 268 -4.90 11.76 -13.71
CA VAL A 268 -5.62 12.20 -12.51
C VAL A 268 -6.04 13.64 -12.74
N TYR A 269 -7.30 13.97 -12.45
CA TYR A 269 -7.91 15.29 -12.68
C TYR A 269 -7.81 15.81 -14.14
N GLY A 270 -7.62 14.90 -15.09
CA GLY A 270 -7.43 15.21 -16.51
C GLY A 270 -5.97 15.40 -16.95
N ASP A 271 -5.05 15.59 -16.01
CA ASP A 271 -3.61 15.70 -16.28
C ASP A 271 -3.01 14.31 -16.58
N SER A 272 -2.10 14.25 -17.54
CA SER A 272 -1.46 13.00 -17.97
C SER A 272 -0.08 12.86 -17.33
N TYR A 273 0.19 11.67 -16.81
CA TYR A 273 1.45 11.33 -16.15
C TYR A 273 2.05 10.08 -16.79
N ARG A 274 3.38 9.98 -16.74
CA ARG A 274 4.11 8.83 -17.22
C ARG A 274 5.36 8.59 -16.38
N ILE A 275 5.63 7.32 -16.08
CA ILE A 275 6.92 6.82 -15.60
C ILE A 275 7.46 5.87 -16.67
N ASP A 276 8.65 6.17 -17.19
CA ASP A 276 9.32 5.36 -18.21
C ASP A 276 9.96 4.10 -17.62
N ALA A 277 10.14 3.07 -18.45
CA ALA A 277 11.09 2.00 -18.14
C ALA A 277 12.52 2.55 -18.24
N GLU A 278 13.41 2.06 -17.36
CA GLU A 278 14.85 2.36 -17.43
C GLU A 278 15.51 1.81 -18.71
#